data_AF-J4KA79-F1
#
_entry.id   AF-J4KA79-F1
#
_cell.length_a   1.000
_cell.length_b   1.000
_cell.length_c   1.000
_cell.angle_alpha   90.00
_cell.angle_beta   90.00
_cell.angle_gamma   90.00
#
_symmetry.space_group_name_H-M   'P 1'
#
loop_
_entity.id
_entity.type
_entity.pdbx_description
1 polymer ?
#
loop_
_entity_poly.entity_id
_entity_poly.type
_entity_poly.pdbx_seq_one_letter_code
_entity_poly.pdbx_strand_id
1 'polypeptide(L)' 'MYMYYFTAYITLKDGRRIYAKDYGLKAFRIPIKSKKK' A
#
# COMPACT_ATOMS: atom_id res chain seq x y z
N MET A 1 -16.40 7.53 4.68
CA MET A 1 -15.18 7.68 5.50
C MET A 1 -14.03 7.05 4.72
N TYR A 2 -13.07 7.85 4.26
CA TYR A 2 -11.88 7.36 3.55
C TYR A 2 -10.79 7.15 4.59
N MET A 3 -10.38 5.90 4.80
CA MET A 3 -9.21 5.58 5.60
C MET A 3 -8.05 5.29 4.67
N TYR A 4 -6.85 5.70 5.06
CA TYR A 4 -5.63 5.39 4.34
C TYR A 4 -4.75 4.51 5.22
N TYR A 5 -4.16 3.50 4.61
CA TYR A 5 -3.14 2.66 5.22
C TYR A 5 -1.81 2.90 4.49
N PHE A 6 -0.73 2.98 5.25
CA PHE A 6 0.61 3.19 4.72
C PHE A 6 1.46 1.96 4.95
N THR A 7 2.16 1.50 3.91
CA THR A 7 3.03 0.32 3.98
C THR A 7 4.38 0.56 3.29
N ALA A 8 5.44 -0.03 3.83
CA ALA A 8 6.78 0.07 3.25
C ALA A 8 6.93 -0.77 1.97
N TYR A 9 6.06 -1.78 1.77
CA TYR A 9 6.07 -2.63 0.59
C TYR A 9 4.67 -3.08 0.17
N ILE A 10 4.51 -3.42 -1.11
CA ILE A 10 3.34 -4.13 -1.63
C ILE A 10 3.80 -5.44 -2.25
N THR A 11 2.96 -6.47 -2.13
CA THR A 11 3.21 -7.77 -2.75
C THR A 11 2.36 -7.86 -4.00
N LEU A 12 3.00 -8.13 -5.13
CA LEU A 12 2.36 -8.40 -6.41
C LEU A 12 1.73 -9.80 -6.43
N LYS A 13 0.83 -10.03 -7.38
CA LYS A 13 0.16 -11.33 -7.55
C LYS A 13 1.12 -12.48 -7.85
N ASP A 14 2.29 -12.18 -8.42
CA ASP A 14 3.38 -13.13 -8.71
C ASP A 14 4.26 -13.44 -7.48
N GLY A 15 3.97 -12.84 -6.31
CA GLY A 15 4.71 -13.02 -5.06
C GLY A 15 5.90 -12.07 -4.87
N ARG A 16 6.23 -11.23 -5.86
CA ARG A 16 7.32 -10.26 -5.72
C ARG A 16 6.92 -9.11 -4.81
N ARG A 17 7.85 -8.66 -3.97
CA ARG A 17 7.67 -7.46 -3.14
C ARG A 17 8.29 -6.25 -3.81
N ILE A 18 7.50 -5.20 -3.98
CA ILE A 18 7.98 -3.89 -4.38
C ILE A 18 8.12 -3.05 -3.10
N TYR A 19 9.29 -2.47 -2.87
CA TYR A 19 9.51 -1.59 -1.73
C TYR A 19 9.42 -0.12 -2.14
N ALA A 20 8.84 0.71 -1.26
CA ALA A 20 8.68 2.15 -1.52
C ALA A 20 10.04 2.86 -1.68
N LYS A 21 11.06 2.41 -0.93
CA LYS A 21 12.42 2.96 -0.94
C LYS A 21 13.07 2.91 -2.32
N ASP A 22 12.75 1.89 -3.12
CA ASP A 22 13.33 1.70 -4.47
C ASP A 22 12.84 2.79 -5.43
N TYR A 23 11.76 3.48 -5.07
CA TYR A 23 11.17 4.62 -5.80
C TYR A 23 11.43 5.95 -5.08
N GLY A 24 12.34 6.00 -4.10
CA GLY A 24 12.61 7.20 -3.30
C GLY A 24 11.48 7.57 -2.33
N LEU A 25 10.53 6.67 -2.08
CA LEU A 25 9.40 6.89 -1.18
C LEU A 25 9.62 6.22 0.17
N LYS A 26 9.04 6.78 1.23
CA LYS A 26 9.05 6.17 2.57
C LYS A 26 8.00 5.06 2.72
N ALA A 27 6.85 5.22 2.07
CA ALA A 27 5.73 4.27 2.12
C ALA A 27 4.78 4.47 0.93
N PHE A 28 4.06 3.42 0.57
CA PHE A 28 2.90 3.47 -0.34
C PHE A 28 1.64 3.87 0.44
N ARG A 29 0.84 4.77 -0.13
CA ARG A 29 -0.47 5.16 0.39
C ARG A 29 -1.57 4.33 -0.27
N ILE A 30 -2.25 3.49 0.50
CA ILE A 30 -3.34 2.63 0.00
C ILE A 30 -4.68 3.14 0.53
N PRO A 31 -5.64 3.50 -0.35
CA PRO A 31 -6.97 3.88 0.07
C PRO A 31 -7.77 2.64 0.51
N ILE A 32 -8.23 2.64 1.75
CA ILE A 32 -9.17 1.65 2.26
C ILE A 32 -10.58 2.16 1.97
N LYS A 33 -11.27 1.45 1.05
CA LYS A 33 -12.72 1.60 0.94
C LYS A 33 -13.35 0.92 2.16
N SER A 34 -13.78 1.72 3.14
CA SER A 34 -14.70 1.25 4.17
C SER A 34 -15.99 0.83 3.47
N LYS A 35 -16.18 -0.48 3.24
CA LYS A 35 -17.53 -1.00 3.03
C LYS A 35 -18.23 -0.83 4.37
N LYS A 36 -19.18 0.11 4.46
CA LYS A 36 -20.17 0.09 5.53
C LYS A 36 -20.82 -1.29 5.49
N LYS A 37 -20.66 -2.06 6.56
CA LYS A 37 -21.33 -3.33 6.80
C LYS A 37 -22.67 -3.03 7.45
#